data_AF-A0A2X3JKX0-F1
#
_entry.id   AF-A0A2X3JKX0-F1
#
_cell.length_a   1.000
_cell.length_b   1.000
_cell.length_c   1.000
_cell.angle_alpha   90.00
_cell.angle_beta   90.00
_cell.angle_gamma   90.00
#
_symmetry.space_group_name_H-M   'P 1'
#
loop_
_entity.id
_entity.type
_entity.pdbx_description
1 polymer ?
#
loop_
_entity_poly.entity_id
_entity_poly.type
_entity_poly.pdbx_seq_one_letter_code
_entity_poly.pdbx_strand_id
1 'polypeptide(L)'
;MAATHHTPSGVTGMARICLYGDLQRFGRRIDLRVKTGAEAIRALATQLPVFRQKLNEGWYQVRIAGRDAGENELSARLNEPLQMVP
;
A
#
# COMPACT_ATOMS: atom_id res chain seq x y z
N MET A 1 -32.77 9.33 -11.89
CA MET A 1 -31.40 9.87 -11.81
C MET A 1 -30.47 8.69 -11.54
N ALA A 2 -29.87 8.13 -12.58
CA ALA A 2 -29.00 6.96 -12.45
C ALA A 2 -27.59 7.41 -12.06
N ALA A 3 -27.05 6.81 -11.00
CA ALA A 3 -25.71 7.07 -10.51
C ALA A 3 -24.68 6.69 -11.58
N THR A 4 -24.08 7.71 -12.21
CA THR A 4 -22.83 7.57 -12.96
C THR A 4 -21.75 7.13 -12.00
N HIS A 5 -21.60 5.81 -11.82
CA HIS A 5 -20.44 5.22 -11.17
C HIS A 5 -19.25 5.47 -12.08
N HIS A 6 -18.53 6.57 -11.83
CA HIS A 6 -17.26 6.84 -12.49
C HIS A 6 -16.28 5.73 -12.09
N THR A 7 -16.26 4.66 -12.85
CA THR A 7 -15.20 3.65 -12.81
C THR A 7 -13.93 4.38 -13.24
N PRO A 8 -12.91 4.55 -12.38
CA PRO A 8 -11.64 5.05 -12.88
C PRO A 8 -10.96 3.84 -13.53
N SER A 9 -11.33 3.61 -14.79
CA SER A 9 -10.53 2.87 -15.76
C SER A 9 -9.23 3.65 -15.94
N GLY A 10 -8.09 3.00 -15.68
CA GLY A 10 -6.77 3.63 -15.70
C GLY A 10 -6.06 3.57 -14.37
N VAL A 11 -5.59 2.38 -13.99
CA VAL A 11 -4.32 2.29 -13.24
C VAL A 11 -3.39 1.34 -13.96
N THR A 12 -2.72 1.90 -14.96
CA THR A 12 -1.52 1.28 -15.51
C THR A 12 -0.34 1.83 -14.72
N GLY A 13 -0.20 1.41 -13.47
CA GLY A 13 1.08 1.55 -12.82
C GLY A 13 1.21 0.50 -11.73
N MET A 14 2.39 -0.10 -11.70
CA MET A 14 2.77 -1.05 -10.66
C MET A 14 3.36 -0.26 -9.50
N ALA A 15 2.74 -0.35 -8.33
CA ALA A 15 3.32 0.11 -7.09
C ALA A 15 4.32 -0.94 -6.61
N ARG A 16 5.58 -0.55 -6.46
CA ARG A 16 6.60 -1.41 -5.88
C ARG A 16 6.59 -1.26 -4.36
N ILE A 17 6.33 -2.36 -3.68
CA ILE A 17 6.37 -2.44 -2.22
C ILE A 17 7.69 -3.10 -1.81
N CYS A 18 8.44 -2.40 -0.97
CA CYS A 18 9.69 -2.90 -0.40
C CYS A 18 9.48 -3.21 1.07
N LEU A 19 9.72 -4.45 1.48
CA LEU A 19 9.68 -4.84 2.88
C LEU A 19 11.11 -4.85 3.45
N TYR A 20 11.26 -4.42 4.70
CA TYR A 20 12.54 -4.33 5.40
C TYR A 20 12.49 -5.04 6.76
N GLY A 21 13.67 -5.37 7.29
CA GLY A 21 13.80 -6.08 8.56
C GLY A 21 13.07 -7.42 8.55
N ASP A 22 12.32 -7.70 9.61
CA ASP A 22 11.60 -8.96 9.78
C ASP A 22 10.53 -9.21 8.71
N LEU A 23 10.02 -8.16 8.05
CA LEU A 23 9.03 -8.28 6.99
C LEU A 23 9.63 -8.81 5.68
N GLN A 24 10.96 -8.78 5.51
CA GLN A 24 11.63 -9.30 4.29
C GLN A 24 11.34 -10.78 4.06
N ARG A 25 11.04 -11.55 5.11
CA ARG A 25 10.69 -12.97 5.01
C ARG A 25 9.44 -13.24 4.16
N PHE A 26 8.56 -12.24 4.02
CA PHE A 26 7.35 -12.32 3.22
C PHE A 26 7.57 -11.87 1.76
N GLY A 27 8.72 -11.29 1.46
CA GLY A 27 9.09 -10.81 0.13
C GLY A 27 9.84 -9.48 0.20
N ARG A 28 11.03 -9.40 -0.41
CA ARG A 28 11.85 -8.18 -0.37
C ARG A 28 11.27 -7.06 -1.24
N ARG A 29 10.77 -7.40 -2.42
CA ARG A 29 10.17 -6.48 -3.40
C ARG A 29 8.96 -7.17 -4.01
N ILE A 30 7.79 -6.53 -3.89
CA ILE A 30 6.52 -7.04 -4.38
C ILE A 30 5.91 -5.96 -5.24
N ASP A 31 5.74 -6.24 -6.53
CA ASP A 31 5.10 -5.31 -7.45
C ASP A 31 3.59 -5.61 -7.48
N LEU A 32 2.77 -4.65 -7.05
CA LEU A 32 1.31 -4.76 -7.02
C LEU A 32 0.65 -3.69 -7.90
N ARG A 33 -0.48 -4.02 -8.51
CA ARG A 33 -1.32 -3.05 -9.22
C ARG A 33 -2.33 -2.45 -8.24
N VAL A 34 -1.97 -1.31 -7.65
CA VAL A 34 -2.80 -0.60 -6.67
C VAL A 34 -2.71 0.91 -6.89
N LYS A 35 -3.73 1.65 -6.46
CA LYS A 35 -3.81 3.11 -6.62
C LYS A 35 -3.24 3.85 -5.41
N THR A 36 -3.36 3.25 -4.22
CA THR A 36 -3.01 3.87 -2.94
C THR A 36 -2.17 2.94 -2.07
N GLY A 37 -1.46 3.51 -1.08
CA GLY A 37 -0.72 2.72 -0.09
C GLY A 37 -1.63 1.82 0.75
N ALA A 38 -2.85 2.28 1.04
CA ALA A 38 -3.84 1.51 1.77
C ALA A 38 -4.25 0.24 1.00
N GLU A 39 -4.44 0.35 -0.32
CA GLU A 39 -4.72 -0.80 -1.17
C GLU A 39 -3.54 -1.78 -1.22
N ALA A 40 -2.29 -1.29 -1.31
CA ALA A 40 -1.09 -2.12 -1.23
C ALA A 40 -1.07 -2.98 0.05
N ILE A 41 -1.24 -2.34 1.21
CA ILE A 41 -1.21 -3.05 2.50
C ILE A 41 -2.39 -4.04 2.59
N ARG A 42 -3.59 -3.63 2.17
CA ARG A 42 -4.75 -4.53 2.15
C ARG A 42 -4.52 -5.74 1.24
N ALA A 43 -4.02 -5.53 0.02
CA ALA A 43 -3.72 -6.61 -0.91
C ALA A 43 -2.70 -7.59 -0.33
N LEU A 44 -1.61 -7.09 0.28
CA LEU A 44 -0.63 -7.93 0.97
C LEU A 44 -1.24 -8.68 2.16
N ALA A 45 -2.04 -8.02 2.98
CA ALA A 45 -2.70 -8.64 4.12
C ALA A 45 -3.72 -9.72 3.71
N THR A 46 -4.37 -9.55 2.56
CA THR A 46 -5.28 -10.55 1.98
C THR A 46 -4.54 -11.75 1.41
N GLN A 47 -3.43 -11.52 0.70
CA GLN A 47 -2.63 -12.59 0.09
C GLN A 47 -1.78 -13.35 1.13
N LEU A 48 -1.35 -12.67 2.20
CA LEU A 48 -0.45 -13.20 3.22
C LEU A 48 -1.06 -12.98 4.61
N PRO A 49 -1.91 -13.89 5.11
CA PRO A 49 -2.56 -13.74 6.42
C PRO A 49 -1.56 -13.58 7.58
N VAL A 50 -0.42 -14.27 7.50
CA VAL A 50 0.66 -14.21 8.50
C VAL A 50 1.36 -12.85 8.49
N PHE A 51 1.43 -12.16 7.34
CA PHE A 51 1.97 -10.80 7.25
C PHE A 51 1.10 -9.82 8.05
N ARG A 52 -0.22 -9.93 7.95
CA ARG A 52 -1.16 -9.12 8.74
C ARG A 52 -0.96 -9.36 10.24
N GLN A 53 -0.80 -10.60 10.66
CA GLN A 53 -0.53 -10.92 12.06
C GLN A 53 0.77 -10.24 12.52
N LYS A 54 1.84 -10.38 11.73
CA LYS A 54 3.15 -9.83 12.10
C LYS A 54 3.19 -8.30 12.10
N LEU A 55 2.43 -7.65 11.22
CA LEU A 55 2.22 -6.21 11.22
C LEU A 55 1.55 -5.72 12.51
N ASN A 56 0.59 -6.46 13.06
CA ASN A 56 -0.11 -6.09 14.30
C ASN A 56 0.72 -6.34 15.57
N GLU A 57 1.74 -7.21 15.50
CA GLU A 57 2.60 -7.53 16.64
C GLU A 57 3.70 -6.50 16.91
N GLY A 58 3.93 -5.56 15.98
CA GLY A 58 5.09 -4.66 16.05
C GLY A 58 4.83 -3.27 15.51
N TRP A 59 5.83 -2.41 15.67
CA TRP A 59 5.82 -1.04 15.17
C TRP A 59 6.68 -0.97 13.91
N TYR A 60 6.06 -0.58 12.79
CA TYR A 60 6.74 -0.49 11.49
C TYR A 60 6.58 0.91 10.91
N GLN A 61 7.68 1.45 10.40
CA GLN A 61 7.66 2.73 9.69
C GLN A 61 7.21 2.53 8.24
N VAL A 62 6.17 3.25 7.84
CA VAL A 62 5.64 3.20 6.46
C VAL A 62 6.20 4.37 5.67
N ARG A 63 6.78 4.08 4.49
CA ARG A 63 7.31 5.08 3.58
C ARG A 63 6.51 5.08 2.29
N ILE A 64 5.91 6.21 1.94
CA ILE A 64 5.08 6.39 0.75
C ILE A 64 5.76 7.42 -0.13
N ALA A 65 6.00 7.08 -1.41
CA ALA A 65 6.70 7.94 -2.37
C ALA A 65 8.02 8.55 -1.82
N GLY A 66 8.80 7.75 -1.08
CA GLY A 66 10.10 8.15 -0.52
C GLY A 66 10.03 8.95 0.80
N ARG A 67 8.85 9.38 1.25
CA ARG A 67 8.66 10.08 2.52
C ARG A 67 8.06 9.19 3.59
N ASP A 68 8.50 9.35 4.82
CA ASP A 68 7.99 8.63 5.98
C ASP A 68 6.61 9.17 6.38
N ALA A 69 5.66 8.28 6.69
CA ALA A 69 4.34 8.65 7.14
C ALA A 69 4.31 8.64 8.68
N GLY A 70 4.17 9.82 9.29
CA GLY A 70 3.97 9.93 10.74
C GLY A 70 2.59 9.43 11.15
N GLU A 71 2.39 9.10 12.42
CA GLU A 71 1.15 8.50 12.94
C GLU A 71 -0.11 9.31 12.58
N ASN A 72 -0.06 10.63 12.77
CA ASN A 72 -1.19 11.53 12.50
C ASN A 72 -1.50 11.67 10.99
N GLU A 73 -0.49 11.50 10.14
CA GLU A 73 -0.63 11.65 8.69
C GLU A 73 -0.77 10.31 7.98
N LEU A 74 -0.53 9.18 8.66
CA LEU A 74 -0.49 7.84 8.09
C LEU A 74 -1.78 7.52 7.34
N SER A 75 -2.93 7.79 7.96
CA SER A 75 -4.23 7.56 7.32
C SER A 75 -4.41 8.40 6.06
N ALA A 76 -4.08 9.69 6.11
CA ALA A 76 -4.19 10.57 4.96
C ALA A 76 -3.26 10.13 3.82
N ARG A 77 -2.00 9.85 4.14
CA ARG A 77 -0.97 9.45 3.18
C ARG A 77 -1.20 8.06 2.59
N LEU A 78 -1.77 7.12 3.35
CA LEU A 78 -2.14 5.81 2.83
C LEU A 78 -3.27 5.90 1.81
N ASN A 79 -4.18 6.86 1.96
CA ASN A 79 -5.26 7.10 1.00
C ASN A 79 -4.87 8.07 -0.13
N GLU A 80 -3.71 8.72 -0.01
CA GLU A 80 -3.14 9.54 -1.08
C GLU A 80 -2.86 8.66 -2.31
N PRO A 81 -3.23 9.11 -3.53
CA PRO A 81 -2.86 8.40 -4.73
C PRO A 81 -1.34 8.35 -4.84
N LEU A 82 -0.80 7.15 -5.06
CA LEU A 82 0.59 7.01 -5.43
C LEU A 82 0.72 7.71 -6.77
N GLN A 83 1.35 8.89 -6.84
CA GLN A 83 1.53 9.59 -8.11
C GLN A 83 2.38 8.71 -9.03
N MET A 84 1.72 8.05 -9.97
CA MET A 84 2.34 7.29 -11.03
C MET A 84 2.51 8.27 -12.17
N VAL A 85 3.70 8.88 -12.23
CA VAL A 85 4.06 9.70 -13.38
C VAL A 85 4.07 8.76 -14.60
N PRO A 86 3.30 9.07 -15.67
CA PRO A 86 3.26 8.28 -16.88
C PRO A 86 4.61 8.24 -17.61
#